data_AF-A0A7M7L6M5-F1
#
_entry.id   AF-A0A7M7L6M5-F1
#
_cell.length_a   1.000
_cell.length_b   1.000
_cell.length_c   1.000
_cell.angle_alpha   90.00
_cell.angle_beta   90.00
_cell.angle_gamma   90.00
#
_symmetry.space_group_name_H-M   'P 1'
#
loop_
_entity.id
_entity.type
_entity.pdbx_description
1 polymer ?
#
loop_
_entity_poly.entity_id
_entity_poly.type
_entity_poly.pdbx_seq_one_letter_code
_entity_poly.pdbx_strand_id
1 'polypeptide(L)'
;MNVFDNQYRTYRIILKIVGLWPYDNSIYVRIQRICVLIYFLIGVLVQIFSFVKSEISLRNCIVTFSTTFPTLLFCLRYIYCLTLFSYAKLLFDDICTEEHLLQDTTEIQIQTKYLDISSHIIYIFCWLSFICAAASCIFIVNPVILDVIMPLNKFRLHYSVIFLSNDRRKCIDIFLVLNSIIIFIFGLLSLICSELFTNIVSYYICRQFHIVR
;
A
#
# COMPACT_ATOMS: atom_id res chain seq x y z
N MET A 1 7.29 18.65 -15.53
CA MET A 1 6.31 17.65 -15.06
C MET A 1 5.76 16.72 -16.15
N ASN A 2 6.30 16.72 -17.39
CA ASN A 2 5.78 15.87 -18.47
C ASN A 2 6.01 14.37 -18.24
N VAL A 3 7.17 13.96 -17.73
CA VAL A 3 7.47 12.54 -17.46
C VAL A 3 6.48 11.90 -16.48
N PHE A 4 6.16 12.58 -15.38
CA PHE A 4 5.21 12.04 -14.38
C PHE A 4 3.74 12.13 -14.79
N ASP A 5 3.42 13.01 -15.74
CA ASP A 5 2.05 13.17 -16.25
C ASP A 5 1.77 12.24 -17.43
N ASN A 6 2.82 11.80 -18.13
CA ASN A 6 2.73 10.90 -19.26
C ASN A 6 3.16 9.47 -18.89
N GLN A 7 4.46 9.24 -18.68
CA GLN A 7 5.03 7.89 -18.49
C GLN A 7 4.75 7.34 -17.08
N TYR A 8 4.94 8.14 -16.03
CA TYR A 8 4.68 7.69 -14.65
C TYR A 8 3.30 8.09 -14.11
N ARG A 9 2.33 8.29 -15.00
CA ARG A 9 0.97 8.70 -14.64
C ARG A 9 0.30 7.75 -13.64
N THR A 10 0.40 6.45 -13.86
CA THR A 10 -0.17 5.42 -12.99
C THR A 10 0.40 5.52 -11.57
N TYR A 11 1.73 5.65 -11.46
CA TYR A 11 2.41 5.81 -10.18
C TYR A 11 2.00 7.11 -9.47
N ARG A 12 1.91 8.23 -10.20
CA ARG A 12 1.41 9.51 -9.66
C ARG A 12 0.00 9.38 -9.10
N ILE A 13 -0.90 8.68 -9.79
CA ILE A 13 -2.28 8.46 -9.33
C ILE A 13 -2.29 7.66 -8.02
N ILE A 14 -1.53 6.56 -7.94
CA ILE A 14 -1.45 5.74 -6.73
C ILE A 14 -0.93 6.56 -5.54
N LEU A 15 0.14 7.33 -5.73
CA LEU A 15 0.66 8.23 -4.68
C LEU A 15 -0.38 9.25 -4.22
N LYS A 16 -1.18 9.83 -5.13
CA LYS A 16 -2.24 10.76 -4.76
C LYS A 16 -3.37 10.10 -3.96
N ILE A 17 -3.80 8.90 -4.34
CA ILE A 17 -4.85 8.14 -3.62
C ILE A 17 -4.43 7.90 -2.16
N VAL A 18 -3.17 7.49 -1.95
CA VAL A 18 -2.62 7.23 -0.61
C VAL A 18 -2.29 8.52 0.15
N GLY A 19 -2.29 9.66 -0.55
CA GLY A 19 -1.89 10.96 -0.02
C GLY A 19 -0.37 11.14 0.04
N LEU A 20 0.44 10.27 -0.55
CA LEU A 20 1.92 10.30 -0.50
C LEU A 20 2.56 11.13 -1.63
N TRP A 21 1.78 11.84 -2.45
CA TRP A 21 2.35 12.67 -3.53
C TRP A 21 3.18 13.86 -2.99
N PRO A 22 4.47 14.00 -3.38
CA PRO A 22 5.41 14.99 -2.80
C PRO A 22 4.98 16.45 -2.94
N TYR A 23 4.28 16.77 -4.04
CA TYR A 23 3.93 18.15 -4.37
C TYR A 23 2.53 18.55 -3.89
N ASP A 24 1.76 17.63 -3.30
CA ASP A 24 0.44 17.95 -2.75
C ASP A 24 0.58 18.33 -1.28
N ASN A 25 0.58 19.63 -1.02
CA ASN A 25 0.69 20.22 0.32
C ASN A 25 -0.66 20.77 0.82
N SER A 26 -1.77 20.32 0.24
CA SER A 26 -3.09 20.72 0.73
C SER A 26 -3.32 20.27 2.17
N ILE A 27 -4.04 21.10 2.94
CA ILE A 27 -4.42 20.78 4.33
C ILE A 27 -5.16 19.44 4.38
N TYR A 28 -6.01 19.16 3.39
CA TYR A 28 -6.75 17.91 3.26
C TYR A 28 -5.84 16.68 3.18
N VAL A 29 -4.79 16.72 2.35
CA VAL A 29 -3.85 15.60 2.23
C VAL A 29 -3.06 15.40 3.52
N ARG A 30 -2.70 16.49 4.22
CA ARG A 30 -2.03 16.38 5.53
C ARG A 30 -2.93 15.71 6.57
N ILE A 31 -4.22 16.09 6.62
CA ILE A 31 -5.22 15.46 7.49
C ILE A 31 -5.37 13.99 7.10
N GLN A 32 -5.49 13.67 5.81
CA GLN A 32 -5.59 12.30 5.31
C GLN A 32 -4.42 11.44 5.80
N ARG A 33 -3.16 11.92 5.69
CA ARG A 33 -1.98 11.19 6.16
C ARG A 33 -2.03 10.89 7.66
N ILE A 34 -2.40 11.88 8.46
CA ILE A 34 -2.52 11.73 9.91
C ILE A 34 -3.62 10.71 10.25
N CYS A 35 -4.78 10.82 9.59
CA CYS A 35 -5.89 9.88 9.77
C CYS A 35 -5.48 8.44 9.42
N VAL A 36 -4.82 8.22 8.28
CA VAL A 36 -4.35 6.89 7.87
C VAL A 36 -3.33 6.33 8.87
N LEU A 37 -2.39 7.15 9.35
CA LEU A 37 -1.40 6.73 10.33
C LEU A 37 -2.03 6.36 11.67
N ILE A 38 -2.94 7.19 12.19
CA ILE A 38 -3.71 6.89 13.41
C ILE A 38 -4.50 5.59 13.22
N TYR A 39 -5.11 5.41 12.05
CA TYR A 39 -5.90 4.22 11.75
C TYR A 39 -5.06 2.93 11.76
N PHE A 40 -3.85 2.95 11.18
CA PHE A 40 -2.92 1.84 11.29
C PHE A 40 -2.49 1.57 12.74
N LEU A 41 -2.18 2.61 13.51
CA LEU A 41 -1.80 2.46 14.93
C LEU A 41 -2.92 1.85 15.76
N ILE A 42 -4.16 2.29 15.56
CA ILE A 42 -5.33 1.69 16.22
C ILE A 42 -5.44 0.22 15.84
N GLY A 43 -5.28 -0.14 14.56
CA GLY A 43 -5.30 -1.53 14.11
C GLY A 43 -4.26 -2.41 14.83
N VAL A 44 -3.02 -1.92 14.95
CA VAL A 44 -1.94 -2.62 15.66
C VAL A 44 -2.25 -2.73 17.15
N LEU A 45 -2.72 -1.66 17.80
CA LEU A 45 -3.08 -1.67 19.22
C LEU A 45 -4.21 -2.67 19.52
N VAL A 46 -5.26 -2.68 18.69
CA VAL A 46 -6.39 -3.62 18.82
C VAL A 46 -5.91 -5.07 18.77
N GLN A 47 -4.97 -5.39 17.88
CA GLN A 47 -4.39 -6.73 17.80
C GLN A 47 -3.52 -7.09 19.01
N ILE A 48 -2.73 -6.14 19.52
CA ILE A 48 -1.94 -6.33 20.74
C ILE A 48 -2.88 -6.57 21.95
N PHE A 49 -3.95 -5.78 22.09
CA PHE A 49 -4.94 -6.00 23.15
C PHE A 49 -5.64 -7.35 23.01
N SER A 50 -5.97 -7.75 21.78
CA SER A 50 -6.53 -9.08 21.49
C SER A 50 -5.57 -10.20 21.90
N PHE A 51 -4.27 -10.02 21.68
CA PHE A 51 -3.25 -10.97 22.11
C PHE A 51 -3.20 -11.09 23.64
N VAL A 52 -3.14 -9.96 24.35
CA VAL A 52 -3.06 -9.92 25.82
C VAL A 52 -4.30 -10.53 26.47
N LYS A 53 -5.48 -10.34 25.88
CA LYS A 53 -6.74 -10.91 26.39
C LYS A 53 -6.89 -12.40 26.06
N SER A 54 -6.18 -12.89 25.05
CA SER A 54 -6.30 -14.29 24.64
C SER A 54 -5.65 -15.25 25.62
N GLU A 55 -6.29 -16.40 25.83
CA GLU A 55 -5.65 -17.49 26.56
C GLU A 55 -4.36 -17.90 25.84
N ILE A 56 -3.27 -17.99 26.59
CA ILE A 56 -1.94 -18.35 26.10
C ILE A 56 -1.96 -19.82 25.68
N SER A 57 -2.34 -20.05 24.43
CA SER A 57 -2.24 -21.34 23.75
C SER A 57 -1.41 -21.16 22.48
N LEU A 58 -0.62 -22.17 22.12
CA LEU A 58 0.24 -22.14 20.94
C LEU A 58 -0.53 -21.79 19.66
N ARG A 59 -1.76 -22.33 19.53
CA ARG A 59 -2.66 -22.01 18.41
C ARG A 59 -3.06 -20.53 18.39
N ASN A 60 -3.47 -19.97 19.53
CA ASN A 60 -3.86 -18.56 19.60
C ASN A 60 -2.67 -17.64 19.34
N CYS A 61 -1.48 -17.99 19.82
CA CYS A 61 -0.25 -17.24 19.53
C CYS A 61 0.05 -17.23 18.03
N ILE A 62 0.10 -18.39 17.37
CA ILE A 62 0.39 -18.47 15.92
C ILE A 62 -0.59 -17.62 15.12
N VAL A 63 -1.88 -17.78 15.41
CA VAL A 63 -2.95 -17.08 14.69
C VAL A 63 -2.89 -15.56 14.93
N THR A 64 -2.60 -15.13 16.15
CA THR A 64 -2.51 -13.71 16.48
C THR A 64 -1.25 -13.08 15.88
N PHE A 65 -0.10 -13.76 15.93
CA PHE A 65 1.11 -13.27 15.27
C PHE A 65 0.95 -13.22 13.75
N SER A 66 0.34 -14.24 13.14
CA SER A 66 0.09 -14.27 11.70
C SER A 66 -0.79 -13.12 11.21
N THR A 67 -1.67 -12.60 12.08
CA THR A 67 -2.55 -11.47 11.75
C THR A 67 -1.94 -10.11 12.13
N THR A 68 -1.10 -10.08 13.17
CA THR A 68 -0.43 -8.86 13.66
C THR A 68 0.79 -8.48 12.82
N PHE A 69 1.50 -9.46 12.27
CA PHE A 69 2.69 -9.20 11.48
C PHE A 69 2.41 -8.43 10.18
N PRO A 70 1.40 -8.78 9.36
CA PRO A 70 1.08 -8.03 8.14
C PRO A 70 0.64 -6.58 8.40
N THR A 71 -0.18 -6.35 9.42
CA THR A 71 -0.64 -5.01 9.82
C THR A 71 0.50 -4.14 10.36
N LEU A 72 1.40 -4.73 11.15
CA LEU A 72 2.61 -4.05 11.60
C LEU A 72 3.51 -3.69 10.40
N LEU A 73 3.71 -4.63 9.47
CA LEU A 73 4.48 -4.40 8.24
C LEU A 73 3.89 -3.24 7.43
N PHE A 74 2.57 -3.18 7.25
CA PHE A 74 1.90 -2.07 6.55
C PHE A 74 2.10 -0.74 7.27
N CYS A 75 1.98 -0.71 8.59
CA CYS A 75 2.22 0.50 9.38
C CYS A 75 3.67 1.00 9.21
N LEU A 76 4.65 0.11 9.36
CA LEU A 76 6.07 0.44 9.18
C LEU A 76 6.38 0.91 7.76
N ARG A 77 5.80 0.25 6.75
CA ARG A 77 5.97 0.66 5.34
C ARG A 77 5.36 2.02 5.06
N TYR A 78 4.20 2.34 5.62
CA TYR A 78 3.60 3.67 5.48
C TYR A 78 4.48 4.75 6.10
N ILE A 79 5.00 4.52 7.31
CA ILE A 79 5.94 5.43 7.98
C ILE A 79 7.22 5.60 7.14
N TYR A 80 7.77 4.51 6.61
CA TYR A 80 8.91 4.55 5.72
C TYR A 80 8.66 5.44 4.50
N CYS A 81 7.52 5.28 3.80
CA CYS A 81 7.14 6.13 2.68
C CYS A 81 7.01 7.62 3.06
N LEU A 82 6.54 7.93 4.27
CA LEU A 82 6.52 9.32 4.77
C LEU A 82 7.92 9.89 4.96
N THR A 83 8.87 9.10 5.48
CA THR A 83 10.27 9.56 5.62
C THR A 83 10.97 9.72 4.26
N LEU A 84 10.61 8.88 3.29
CA LEU A 84 11.13 8.91 1.92
C LEU A 84 10.66 10.14 1.14
N PHE A 85 9.58 10.79 1.57
CA PHE A 85 8.91 11.86 0.86
C PHE A 85 9.84 13.01 0.45
N SER A 86 10.74 13.44 1.35
CA SER A 86 11.70 14.50 1.07
C SER A 86 12.71 14.10 -0.01
N TYR A 87 13.20 12.85 0.03
CA TYR A 87 14.12 12.30 -0.96
C TYR A 87 13.44 12.10 -2.31
N ALA A 88 12.20 11.61 -2.30
CA ALA A 88 11.41 11.43 -3.51
C ALA A 88 11.17 12.75 -4.23
N LYS A 89 10.89 13.83 -3.49
CA LYS A 89 10.73 15.17 -4.06
C LYS A 89 12.01 15.63 -4.77
N LEU A 90 13.16 15.54 -4.12
CA LEU A 90 14.45 15.92 -4.71
C LEU A 90 14.73 15.14 -5.99
N LEU A 91 14.56 13.81 -5.95
CA LEU A 91 14.81 12.95 -7.11
C LEU A 91 13.85 13.26 -8.27
N PHE A 92 12.59 13.61 -7.98
CA PHE A 92 11.63 14.00 -9.04
C PHE A 92 11.97 15.35 -9.65
N ASP A 93 12.46 16.30 -8.84
CA ASP A 93 12.95 17.60 -9.31
C ASP A 93 14.19 17.42 -10.20
N ASP A 94 15.13 16.53 -9.83
CA ASP A 94 16.31 16.20 -10.63
C ASP A 94 15.93 15.58 -11.98
N ILE A 95 15.05 14.57 -11.98
CA ILE A 95 14.55 13.92 -13.21
C ILE A 95 13.90 14.95 -14.14
N CYS A 96 13.07 15.84 -13.61
CA CYS A 96 12.41 16.87 -14.41
C CYS A 96 13.40 17.90 -14.95
N THR A 97 14.41 18.28 -14.16
CA THR A 97 15.39 19.29 -14.57
C THR A 97 16.30 18.74 -15.66
N GLU A 98 16.76 17.50 -15.54
CA GLU A 98 17.57 16.84 -16.57
C GLU A 98 16.81 16.64 -17.88
N GLU A 99 15.52 16.30 -17.83
CA GLU A 99 14.68 16.22 -19.04
C GLU A 99 14.70 17.52 -19.85
N HIS A 100 14.77 18.68 -19.19
CA HIS A 100 14.83 19.98 -19.86
C HIS A 100 16.22 20.37 -20.37
N LEU A 101 17.29 19.77 -19.83
CA LEU A 101 18.68 20.07 -20.19
C LEU A 101 19.22 19.20 -21.33
N LEU A 102 18.59 18.05 -21.58
CA LEU A 102 19.03 17.10 -22.60
C LEU A 102 18.77 17.64 -24.01
N GLN A 103 19.86 17.93 -24.72
CA GLN A 103 19.84 18.38 -26.13
C GLN A 103 20.39 17.33 -27.09
N ASP A 104 21.19 16.37 -26.62
CA ASP A 104 21.74 15.33 -27.48
C ASP A 104 20.68 14.27 -27.80
N THR A 105 20.49 14.05 -29.10
CA THR A 105 19.61 13.02 -29.64
C THR A 105 19.93 11.62 -29.13
N THR A 106 21.20 11.30 -28.85
CA THR A 106 21.59 9.97 -28.36
C THR A 106 21.17 9.76 -26.89
N GLU A 107 21.40 10.75 -26.03
CA GLU A 107 21.00 10.73 -24.63
C GLU A 107 19.46 10.69 -24.48
N ILE A 108 18.73 11.42 -25.33
CA ILE A 108 17.27 11.39 -25.39
C ILE A 108 16.76 9.98 -25.76
N GLN A 109 17.38 9.31 -26.73
CA GLN A 109 17.01 7.93 -27.10
C GLN A 109 17.26 6.94 -25.95
N ILE A 110 18.38 7.08 -25.25
CA ILE A 110 18.69 6.24 -24.08
C ILE A 110 17.67 6.48 -22.96
N GLN A 111 17.39 7.75 -22.65
CA GLN A 111 16.43 8.12 -21.61
C GLN A 111 15.03 7.56 -21.92
N THR A 112 14.52 7.81 -23.12
CA THR A 112 13.17 7.37 -23.51
C THR A 112 13.03 5.85 -23.44
N LYS A 113 14.06 5.10 -23.86
CA LYS A 113 14.09 3.63 -23.73
C LYS A 113 13.97 3.18 -22.27
N TYR A 114 14.76 3.74 -21.34
CA TYR A 114 14.70 3.34 -19.94
C TYR A 114 13.39 3.77 -19.25
N LEU A 115 12.86 4.95 -19.58
CA LEU A 115 11.57 5.41 -19.07
C LEU A 115 10.42 4.52 -19.54
N ASP A 116 10.44 4.09 -20.80
CA ASP A 116 9.42 3.20 -21.36
C ASP A 116 9.45 1.81 -20.71
N ILE A 117 10.65 1.22 -20.57
CA ILE A 117 10.82 -0.06 -19.84
C ILE A 117 10.32 0.06 -18.40
N SER A 118 10.73 1.12 -17.70
CA SER A 118 10.32 1.37 -16.32
C SER A 118 8.79 1.53 -16.21
N SER A 119 8.18 2.34 -17.09
CA SER A 119 6.73 2.54 -17.15
C SER A 119 5.96 1.23 -17.40
N HIS A 120 6.44 0.42 -18.34
CA HIS A 120 5.84 -0.89 -18.63
C HIS A 120 5.89 -1.84 -17.43
N ILE A 121 7.02 -1.90 -16.71
CA ILE A 121 7.15 -2.69 -15.48
C ILE A 121 6.19 -2.19 -14.40
N ILE A 122 6.11 -0.87 -14.20
CA ILE A 122 5.17 -0.27 -13.25
C ILE A 122 3.73 -0.68 -13.59
N TYR A 123 3.34 -0.60 -14.87
CA TYR A 123 2.01 -0.97 -15.32
C TYR A 123 1.68 -2.45 -15.04
N ILE A 124 2.58 -3.37 -15.43
CA ILE A 124 2.39 -4.81 -15.20
C ILE A 124 2.30 -5.11 -13.70
N PHE A 125 3.20 -4.54 -12.90
CA PHE A 125 3.23 -4.75 -11.45
C PHE A 125 1.95 -4.21 -10.77
N CYS A 126 1.47 -3.05 -11.19
CA CYS A 126 0.21 -2.49 -10.68
C CYS A 126 -0.96 -3.42 -10.99
N TRP A 127 -1.09 -3.86 -12.24
CA TRP A 127 -2.17 -4.77 -12.65
C TRP A 127 -2.17 -6.08 -11.86
N LEU A 128 -1.01 -6.71 -11.74
CA LEU A 128 -0.87 -7.93 -10.96
C LEU A 128 -1.27 -7.69 -9.50
N SER A 129 -0.80 -6.60 -8.91
CA SER A 129 -1.11 -6.24 -7.52
C SER A 129 -2.61 -5.97 -7.31
N PHE A 130 -3.27 -5.28 -8.25
CA PHE A 130 -4.72 -5.04 -8.18
C PHE A 130 -5.54 -6.33 -8.30
N ILE A 131 -5.14 -7.26 -9.19
CA ILE A 131 -5.79 -8.57 -9.31
C ILE A 131 -5.64 -9.37 -8.01
N CYS A 132 -4.43 -9.41 -7.44
CA CYS A 132 -4.19 -10.08 -6.16
C CYS A 132 -4.98 -9.45 -5.00
N ALA A 133 -5.06 -8.11 -4.96
CA ALA A 133 -5.83 -7.40 -3.96
C ALA A 133 -7.33 -7.70 -4.08
N ALA A 134 -7.89 -7.69 -5.29
CA ALA A 134 -9.29 -8.01 -5.54
C ALA A 134 -9.61 -9.46 -5.15
N ALA A 135 -8.77 -10.42 -5.54
CA ALA A 135 -8.94 -11.83 -5.15
C ALA A 135 -8.92 -12.00 -3.62
N SER A 136 -8.00 -11.32 -2.94
CA SER A 136 -7.91 -11.34 -1.48
C SER A 136 -9.14 -10.73 -0.81
N CYS A 137 -9.65 -9.60 -1.33
CA CYS A 137 -10.88 -8.97 -0.82
C CYS A 137 -12.10 -9.89 -1.00
N ILE A 138 -12.24 -10.52 -2.16
CA ILE A 138 -13.32 -11.49 -2.41
C ILE A 138 -13.23 -12.65 -1.42
N PHE A 139 -12.03 -13.19 -1.18
CA PHE A 139 -11.82 -14.26 -0.20
C PHE A 139 -12.23 -13.86 1.23
N ILE A 140 -11.91 -12.64 1.66
CA ILE A 140 -12.26 -12.11 2.98
C ILE A 140 -13.78 -11.88 3.12
N VAL A 141 -14.44 -11.39 2.07
CA VAL A 141 -15.87 -11.04 2.09
C VAL A 141 -16.77 -12.28 1.92
N ASN A 142 -16.30 -13.33 1.23
CA ASN A 142 -17.06 -14.55 0.97
C ASN A 142 -17.75 -15.16 2.22
N PRO A 143 -17.07 -15.38 3.37
CA PRO A 143 -17.73 -15.90 4.56
C PRO A 143 -18.86 -14.98 5.07
N VAL A 144 -18.71 -13.66 4.95
CA VAL A 144 -19.74 -12.69 5.36
C VAL A 144 -20.98 -12.80 4.47
N ILE A 145 -20.80 -12.88 3.15
CA ILE A 145 -21.91 -13.06 2.20
C ILE A 145 -22.64 -14.38 2.47
N LEU A 146 -21.89 -15.46 2.67
CA LEU A 146 -22.43 -16.78 2.97
C LEU A 146 -23.26 -16.79 4.27
N ASP A 147 -22.81 -16.09 5.31
CA ASP A 147 -23.52 -16.00 6.59
C ASP A 147 -24.77 -15.11 6.53
N VAL A 148 -24.85 -14.15 5.59
CA VAL A 148 -26.06 -13.36 5.31
C VAL A 148 -27.10 -14.18 4.52
N ILE A 149 -26.67 -14.89 3.48
CA ILE A 149 -27.57 -15.67 2.61
C ILE A 149 -28.08 -16.93 3.32
N MET A 150 -27.19 -17.63 4.02
CA MET A 150 -27.51 -18.89 4.70
C MET A 150 -26.98 -18.85 6.13
N PRO A 151 -27.72 -18.22 7.06
CA PRO A 151 -27.27 -18.09 8.44
C PRO A 151 -27.25 -19.46 9.12
N LEU A 152 -26.06 -20.02 9.33
CA LEU A 152 -25.92 -21.21 10.17
C LEU A 152 -25.95 -20.83 11.66
N ASN A 153 -26.26 -21.82 12.50
CA ASN A 153 -26.22 -21.69 13.96
C ASN A 153 -24.80 -21.38 14.50
N LYS A 154 -23.76 -21.52 13.67
CA LYS A 154 -22.38 -21.09 13.93
C LYS A 154 -21.87 -20.26 12.73
N PHE A 155 -21.35 -19.08 13.00
CA PHE A 155 -20.80 -18.14 11.99
C PHE A 155 -19.57 -18.76 11.30
N ARG A 156 -19.46 -18.65 9.97
CA ARG A 156 -18.41 -19.27 9.15
C ARG A 156 -17.11 -18.46 9.09
N LEU A 157 -16.96 -17.41 9.90
CA LEU A 157 -15.79 -16.54 9.89
C LEU A 157 -14.51 -17.35 10.15
N HIS A 158 -13.73 -17.53 9.08
CA HIS A 158 -12.42 -18.20 9.12
C HIS A 158 -11.30 -17.29 9.60
N TYR A 159 -11.62 -16.07 10.03
CA TYR A 159 -10.68 -15.12 10.60
C TYR A 159 -10.96 -14.96 12.10
N SER A 160 -9.88 -15.14 12.86
CA SER A 160 -9.75 -15.08 14.31
C SER A 160 -9.99 -13.70 14.92
N VAL A 161 -10.84 -12.86 14.33
CA VAL A 161 -11.24 -11.60 14.96
C VAL A 161 -12.29 -11.80 16.06
N ILE A 162 -12.41 -13.05 16.51
CA ILE A 162 -13.38 -13.57 17.48
C ILE A 162 -13.05 -13.11 18.91
N PHE A 163 -11.86 -12.58 19.20
CA PHE A 163 -11.43 -12.34 20.59
C PHE A 163 -11.97 -11.06 21.25
N LEU A 164 -12.54 -10.12 20.49
CA LEU A 164 -13.11 -8.88 21.04
C LEU A 164 -14.62 -8.94 21.29
N SER A 165 -15.32 -9.87 20.63
CA SER A 165 -16.78 -9.99 20.70
C SER A 165 -17.18 -11.11 21.65
N ASN A 166 -16.97 -10.88 22.96
CA ASN A 166 -17.54 -11.77 23.98
C ASN A 166 -19.09 -11.67 24.02
N ASP A 167 -19.65 -10.69 23.29
CA ASP A 167 -21.09 -10.48 23.12
C ASP A 167 -21.46 -10.46 21.63
N ARG A 168 -22.09 -11.55 21.18
CA ARG A 168 -22.50 -11.89 19.81
C ARG A 168 -23.38 -10.82 19.12
N ARG A 169 -22.83 -9.69 18.67
CA ARG A 169 -23.53 -8.77 17.77
C ARG A 169 -22.95 -8.87 16.37
N LYS A 170 -23.70 -9.51 15.47
CA LYS A 170 -23.39 -9.68 14.03
C LYS A 170 -22.93 -8.37 13.35
N CYS A 171 -23.49 -7.22 13.76
CA CYS A 171 -23.10 -5.91 13.21
C CYS A 171 -21.66 -5.51 13.55
N ILE A 172 -21.16 -5.87 14.74
CA ILE A 172 -19.78 -5.55 15.17
C ILE A 172 -18.79 -6.37 14.34
N ASP A 173 -19.08 -7.64 14.10
CA ASP A 173 -18.22 -8.52 13.31
C ASP A 173 -18.13 -8.07 11.84
N ILE A 174 -19.26 -7.68 11.23
CA ILE A 174 -19.29 -7.11 9.87
C ILE A 174 -18.47 -5.82 9.80
N PHE A 175 -18.67 -4.91 10.78
CA PHE A 175 -17.92 -3.67 10.84
C PHE A 175 -16.41 -3.94 10.92
N LEU A 176 -15.99 -4.90 11.73
CA LEU A 176 -14.59 -5.25 11.92
C LEU A 176 -13.94 -5.86 10.68
N VAL A 177 -14.68 -6.70 9.92
CA VAL A 177 -14.22 -7.22 8.63
C VAL A 177 -14.04 -6.10 7.61
N LEU A 178 -15.00 -5.17 7.52
CA LEU A 178 -14.90 -4.01 6.63
C LEU A 178 -13.68 -3.13 6.97
N ASN A 179 -13.45 -2.85 8.26
CA ASN A 179 -12.26 -2.11 8.70
C ASN A 179 -10.97 -2.86 8.32
N SER A 180 -10.94 -4.18 8.47
CA SER A 180 -9.78 -5.00 8.09
C SER A 180 -9.47 -4.93 6.60
N ILE A 181 -10.50 -4.89 5.74
CA ILE A 181 -10.36 -4.71 4.28
C ILE A 181 -9.78 -3.33 3.97
N ILE A 182 -10.23 -2.27 4.66
CA ILE A 182 -9.71 -0.91 4.46
C ILE A 182 -8.22 -0.85 4.83
N ILE A 183 -7.84 -1.41 5.99
CA ILE A 183 -6.43 -1.49 6.42
C ILE A 183 -5.61 -2.25 5.37
N PHE A 184 -6.12 -3.38 4.87
CA PHE A 184 -5.46 -4.18 3.86
C PHE A 184 -5.24 -3.42 2.55
N ILE A 185 -6.26 -2.71 2.05
CA ILE A 185 -6.17 -1.92 0.81
C ILE A 185 -5.15 -0.79 0.95
N PHE A 186 -5.24 0.02 2.00
CA PHE A 186 -4.28 1.11 2.22
C PHE A 186 -2.87 0.59 2.46
N GLY A 187 -2.74 -0.54 3.18
CA GLY A 187 -1.48 -1.22 3.42
C GLY A 187 -0.82 -1.68 2.13
N LEU A 188 -1.57 -2.39 1.27
CA LEU A 188 -1.09 -2.82 -0.05
C LEU A 188 -0.70 -1.64 -0.94
N LEU A 189 -1.52 -0.58 -0.99
CA LEU A 189 -1.19 0.60 -1.78
C LEU A 189 0.12 1.25 -1.29
N SER A 190 0.35 1.31 0.03
CA SER A 190 1.61 1.83 0.58
C SER A 190 2.82 0.98 0.21
N LEU A 191 2.65 -0.35 0.17
CA LEU A 191 3.69 -1.29 -0.25
C LEU A 191 4.01 -1.09 -1.73
N ILE A 192 2.97 -1.03 -2.58
CA ILE A 192 3.10 -0.75 -4.01
C ILE A 192 3.84 0.57 -4.23
N CYS A 193 3.50 1.64 -3.50
CA CYS A 193 4.24 2.91 -3.59
C CYS A 193 5.73 2.74 -3.32
N SER A 194 6.11 2.00 -2.27
CA SER A 194 7.52 1.80 -1.92
C SER A 194 8.29 1.01 -2.99
N GLU A 195 7.70 -0.05 -3.55
CA GLU A 195 8.35 -0.88 -4.56
C GLU A 195 8.40 -0.20 -5.94
N LEU A 196 7.40 0.61 -6.27
CA LEU A 196 7.44 1.41 -7.50
C LEU A 196 8.48 2.53 -7.40
N PHE A 197 8.67 3.11 -6.21
CA PHE A 197 9.73 4.10 -6.00
C PHE A 197 11.12 3.49 -6.20
N THR A 198 11.41 2.33 -5.59
CA THR A 198 12.71 1.65 -5.77
C THR A 198 12.96 1.30 -7.23
N ASN A 199 11.92 0.91 -7.96
CA ASN A 199 11.98 0.70 -9.40
C ASN A 199 12.41 1.97 -10.15
N ILE A 200 11.75 3.12 -9.92
CA ILE A 200 12.13 4.40 -10.57
C ILE A 200 13.58 4.77 -10.26
N VAL A 201 14.00 4.63 -9.00
CA VAL A 201 15.39 4.92 -8.59
C VAL A 201 16.40 4.02 -9.29
N SER A 202 16.13 2.71 -9.37
CA SER A 202 17.03 1.76 -10.04
C SER A 202 17.22 2.09 -11.52
N TYR A 203 16.13 2.40 -12.23
CA TYR A 203 16.18 2.77 -13.65
C TYR A 203 16.83 4.13 -13.89
N TYR A 204 16.61 5.08 -12.99
CA TYR A 204 17.30 6.37 -13.00
C TYR A 204 18.82 6.19 -12.88
N ILE A 205 19.28 5.39 -11.92
CA ILE A 205 20.71 5.10 -11.71
C ILE A 205 21.31 4.36 -12.91
N CYS A 206 20.64 3.32 -13.41
CA CYS A 206 21.09 2.57 -14.59
C CYS A 206 21.25 3.46 -15.83
N ARG A 207 20.32 4.41 -16.02
CA ARG A 207 20.40 5.38 -17.11
C ARG A 207 21.64 6.27 -16.96
N GLN A 208 21.90 6.82 -15.77
CA GLN A 208 23.06 7.68 -15.55
C GLN A 208 24.39 6.96 -15.85
N PHE A 209 24.53 5.71 -15.42
CA PHE A 209 25.73 4.91 -15.73
C PHE A 209 25.93 4.66 -17.23
N HIS A 210 24.85 4.59 -18.01
CA HIS A 210 24.94 4.38 -19.45
C HIS A 210 25.23 5.68 -20.23
N ILE A 211 24.86 6.84 -19.71
CA ILE A 211 25.17 8.14 -20.34
C ILE A 211 26.64 8.52 -20.10
N VAL A 212 27.19 8.20 -18.92
CA VAL A 212 28.59 8.52 -18.56
C VAL A 212 29.62 7.63 -19.27
N ARG A 213 29.21 6.49 -19.84
CA ARG A 213 30.10 5.51 -20.49
C ARG A 213 30.15 5.70 -22.00
#